data_AF-A0A6B1EMZ2-F1
#
_entry.id   AF-A0A6B1EMZ2-F1
#
_cell.length_a   1.000
_cell.length_b   1.000
_cell.length_c   1.000
_cell.angle_alpha   90.00
_cell.angle_beta   90.00
_cell.angle_gamma   90.00
#
_symmetry.space_group_name_H-M   'P 1'
#
loop_
_entity.id
_entity.type
_entity.pdbx_description
1 polymer ?
#
loop_
_entity_poly.entity_id
_entity_poly.type
_entity_poly.pdbx_seq_one_letter_code
_entity_poly.pdbx_strand_id
1 'polypeptide(L)'
;MKTRLFNAFYHIKGIFRSNNSRLIVEIACLSTLLLLLFCSVLSADVPMSDAELLPGKEVRITAPKTEKTFLLYVPVDYTDKRPFPVLFYYHGYRGTATTGMFRHITKGEGFIIVGMNYATDDYYKGHLPPTKTAPEKAFFHEVMVLVSARLNIARDYIFMGGYSQGGYSTTVLGEQLLDRLAGFLILGAGRRDVDTNPPPAELIRGHPIFYGAGELDDPHYPRAKRASGFYKAWGADVTFEGWENETHSLSAQWSTKTKMREWLIAYGPAKQVAAGFEKAQIAENVGRLGEAFTLYTQIAEILPDTESCRTAKKSAMRLAAKAETELERLKDAFDKKPYAEVTKALMAFQGKYGNSVFAGRATQLLSELLNAKADALEARALAAETQKNYARALQLYELYLTYFPKAERYTTVQKHVKDLKHKVGAK
;
A
#
# COMPACT_ATOMS: atom_id res chain seq x y z
N MET A 1 -18.08 -61.03 4.54
CA MET A 1 -17.11 -61.12 3.44
C MET A 1 -15.72 -60.85 3.99
N LYS A 2 -14.83 -61.84 3.84
CA LYS A 2 -13.44 -61.84 4.29
C LYS A 2 -12.57 -61.18 3.23
N THR A 3 -11.62 -60.35 3.65
CA THR A 3 -10.24 -60.40 3.13
C THR A 3 -9.28 -59.70 4.11
N ARG A 4 -8.43 -60.51 4.74
CA ARG A 4 -7.13 -60.13 5.31
C ARG A 4 -6.07 -60.36 4.23
N LEU A 5 -4.98 -59.59 4.27
CA LEU A 5 -3.59 -59.91 3.90
C LEU A 5 -2.79 -58.60 4.11
N PHE A 6 -1.49 -58.52 4.38
CA PHE A 6 -0.48 -59.31 5.11
C PHE A 6 0.76 -58.39 5.13
N ASN A 7 1.63 -58.54 6.14
CA ASN A 7 2.90 -57.79 6.26
C ASN A 7 3.87 -58.02 5.10
N ALA A 8 4.74 -57.03 4.83
CA ALA A 8 6.11 -57.29 4.38
C ALA A 8 7.07 -56.19 4.88
N PHE A 9 7.88 -56.55 5.87
CA PHE A 9 9.15 -55.91 6.20
C PHE A 9 10.18 -56.27 5.13
N TYR A 10 11.00 -55.32 4.70
CA TYR A 10 12.31 -55.61 4.11
C TYR A 10 13.40 -54.74 4.73
N HIS A 11 14.31 -55.40 5.44
CA HIS A 11 15.63 -54.93 5.80
C HIS A 11 16.58 -55.18 4.61
N ILE A 12 17.30 -54.16 4.15
CA ILE A 12 18.55 -54.35 3.41
C ILE A 12 19.61 -53.43 4.04
N LYS A 13 20.58 -54.04 4.71
CA LYS A 13 21.91 -53.48 4.96
C LYS A 13 22.74 -53.72 3.70
N GLY A 14 23.37 -52.68 3.17
CA GLY A 14 24.36 -52.77 2.10
C GLY A 14 25.33 -51.61 2.19
N ILE A 15 26.53 -51.89 2.66
CA ILE A 15 27.69 -50.99 2.71
C ILE A 15 28.29 -50.95 1.30
N PHE A 16 28.40 -49.77 0.70
CA PHE A 16 29.43 -49.49 -0.31
C PHE A 16 29.93 -48.05 -0.17
N ARG A 17 31.22 -47.92 0.12
CA ARG A 17 32.02 -46.70 -0.02
C ARG A 17 32.23 -46.44 -1.51
N SER A 18 31.94 -45.24 -1.98
CA SER A 18 32.76 -44.59 -3.02
C SER A 18 32.71 -43.07 -2.86
N ASN A 19 33.89 -42.47 -2.82
CA ASN A 19 34.09 -41.03 -2.90
C ASN A 19 33.95 -40.61 -4.38
N ASN A 20 33.26 -39.48 -4.60
CA ASN A 20 33.25 -38.60 -5.79
C ASN A 20 31.86 -38.42 -6.43
N SER A 21 31.04 -37.57 -5.83
CA SER A 21 29.87 -36.97 -6.50
C SER A 21 29.30 -35.78 -5.71
N ARG A 22 30.12 -34.75 -5.45
CA ARG A 22 29.66 -33.47 -4.88
C ARG A 22 29.50 -32.33 -5.88
N LEU A 23 29.69 -32.56 -7.18
CA LEU A 23 29.66 -31.47 -8.17
C LEU A 23 28.48 -31.48 -9.16
N ILE A 24 27.56 -32.44 -9.08
CA ILE A 24 26.46 -32.57 -10.07
C ILE A 24 25.05 -32.39 -9.45
N VAL A 25 24.93 -32.39 -8.11
CA VAL A 25 23.62 -32.20 -7.45
C VAL A 25 23.27 -30.72 -7.24
N GLU A 26 24.24 -29.80 -7.29
CA GLU A 26 23.98 -28.36 -7.11
C GLU A 26 23.41 -27.67 -8.37
N ILE A 27 23.58 -28.24 -9.57
CA ILE A 27 23.07 -27.63 -10.81
C ILE A 27 21.58 -27.95 -11.01
N ALA A 28 21.08 -29.11 -10.56
CA ALA A 28 19.68 -29.49 -10.71
C ALA A 28 18.72 -28.82 -9.69
N CYS A 29 19.21 -28.43 -8.50
CA CYS A 29 18.43 -27.66 -7.53
C CYS A 29 18.39 -26.16 -7.84
N LEU A 30 19.37 -25.61 -8.57
CA LEU A 30 19.36 -24.21 -8.97
C LEU A 30 18.37 -23.94 -10.12
N SER A 31 18.12 -24.93 -11.00
CA SER A 31 17.17 -24.80 -12.10
C SER A 31 15.70 -24.89 -11.65
N THR A 32 15.41 -25.63 -10.58
CA THR A 32 14.05 -25.72 -9.99
C THR A 32 13.74 -24.52 -9.09
N LEU A 33 14.75 -23.92 -8.46
CA LEU A 33 14.59 -22.68 -7.69
C LEU A 33 14.44 -21.44 -8.61
N LEU A 34 15.07 -21.44 -9.79
CA LEU A 34 14.90 -20.36 -10.78
C LEU A 34 13.55 -20.45 -11.53
N LEU A 35 12.96 -21.64 -11.66
CA LEU A 35 11.63 -21.81 -12.25
C LEU A 35 10.49 -21.41 -11.28
N LEU A 36 10.72 -21.47 -9.96
CA LEU A 36 9.79 -21.00 -8.93
C LEU A 36 9.85 -19.47 -8.69
N LEU A 37 10.87 -18.79 -9.21
CA LEU A 37 11.00 -17.32 -9.17
C LEU A 37 10.29 -16.60 -10.34
N PHE A 38 9.80 -17.34 -11.34
CA PHE A 38 9.03 -16.79 -12.47
C PHE A 38 7.51 -17.06 -12.41
N CYS A 39 7.00 -17.70 -11.35
CA CYS A 39 5.56 -17.69 -11.04
C CYS A 39 5.12 -16.40 -10.33
N SER A 40 5.73 -15.28 -10.70
CA SER A 40 5.30 -13.95 -10.31
C SER A 40 4.16 -13.52 -11.22
N VAL A 41 2.93 -13.72 -10.72
CA VAL A 41 1.79 -12.83 -11.00
C VAL A 41 1.39 -12.71 -12.48
N LEU A 42 0.93 -13.81 -13.09
CA LEU A 42 -0.19 -13.69 -14.03
C LEU A 42 -1.46 -13.49 -13.19
N SER A 43 -1.63 -12.31 -12.61
CA SER A 43 -2.96 -11.82 -12.27
C SER A 43 -3.67 -11.75 -13.60
N ALA A 44 -4.57 -12.70 -13.87
CA ALA A 44 -5.56 -12.51 -14.90
C ALA A 44 -6.25 -11.19 -14.56
N ASP A 45 -6.02 -10.16 -15.39
CA ASP A 45 -6.72 -8.89 -15.34
C ASP A 45 -8.18 -9.21 -15.64
N VAL A 46 -8.93 -9.57 -14.59
CA VAL A 46 -10.38 -9.65 -14.67
C VAL A 46 -10.81 -8.20 -14.93
N PRO A 47 -11.44 -7.89 -16.09
CA PRO A 47 -11.89 -6.55 -16.40
C PRO A 47 -13.02 -6.20 -15.44
N MET A 48 -12.63 -5.67 -14.29
CA MET A 48 -13.52 -5.12 -13.30
C MET A 48 -13.91 -3.75 -13.86
N SER A 49 -15.22 -3.50 -14.02
CA SER A 49 -15.80 -2.26 -14.56
C SER A 49 -14.90 -1.03 -14.36
N ASP A 50 -14.64 -0.31 -15.47
CA ASP A 50 -13.90 0.96 -15.55
C ASP A 50 -14.63 2.13 -14.86
N ALA A 51 -15.55 1.83 -13.93
CA ALA A 51 -16.22 2.86 -13.15
C ALA A 51 -15.15 3.68 -12.41
N GLU A 52 -15.02 4.94 -12.84
CA GLU A 52 -14.03 5.86 -12.34
C GLU A 52 -14.26 6.12 -10.85
N LEU A 53 -13.25 5.85 -10.02
CA LEU A 53 -13.31 6.04 -8.57
C LEU A 53 -12.95 7.49 -8.24
N LEU A 54 -13.90 8.40 -8.45
CA LEU A 54 -13.71 9.82 -8.24
C LEU A 54 -13.96 10.24 -6.78
N PRO A 55 -13.19 11.21 -6.22
CA PRO A 55 -13.45 11.80 -4.92
C PRO A 55 -14.90 12.27 -4.76
N GLY A 56 -15.48 11.98 -3.59
CA GLY A 56 -16.87 12.32 -3.26
C GLY A 56 -17.94 11.47 -3.94
N LYS A 57 -17.56 10.44 -4.72
CA LYS A 57 -18.50 9.53 -5.40
C LYS A 57 -18.64 8.20 -4.68
N GLU A 58 -19.83 7.64 -4.79
CA GLU A 58 -20.15 6.28 -4.38
C GLU A 58 -20.35 5.42 -5.64
N VAL A 59 -19.73 4.25 -5.67
CA VAL A 59 -19.80 3.32 -6.79
C VAL A 59 -20.21 1.94 -6.28
N ARG A 60 -21.13 1.28 -6.99
CA ARG A 60 -21.47 -0.12 -6.75
C ARG A 60 -20.53 -1.02 -7.55
N ILE A 61 -19.90 -1.98 -6.87
CA ILE A 61 -18.94 -2.90 -7.48
C ILE A 61 -19.38 -4.33 -7.18
N THR A 62 -19.31 -5.20 -8.18
CA THR A 62 -19.45 -6.66 -8.01
C THR A 62 -18.07 -7.26 -7.91
N ALA A 63 -17.79 -7.96 -6.81
CA ALA A 63 -16.55 -8.69 -6.61
C ALA A 63 -16.56 -9.96 -7.47
N PRO A 64 -15.62 -10.15 -8.42
CA PRO A 64 -15.74 -11.18 -9.44
C PRO A 64 -15.65 -12.62 -8.94
N LYS A 65 -14.91 -12.90 -7.87
CA LYS A 65 -14.70 -14.26 -7.33
C LYS A 65 -15.85 -14.70 -6.42
N THR A 66 -16.38 -13.78 -5.62
CA THR A 66 -17.49 -14.08 -4.70
C THR A 66 -18.86 -13.76 -5.29
N GLU A 67 -18.91 -13.02 -6.40
CA GLU A 67 -20.11 -12.51 -7.07
C GLU A 67 -20.99 -11.64 -6.16
N LYS A 68 -20.42 -11.13 -5.07
CA LYS A 68 -21.11 -10.27 -4.11
C LYS A 68 -20.88 -8.81 -4.45
N THR A 69 -21.93 -8.02 -4.26
CA THR A 69 -21.86 -6.58 -4.48
C THR A 69 -21.51 -5.84 -3.20
N PHE A 70 -20.77 -4.74 -3.34
CA PHE A 70 -20.51 -3.78 -2.27
C PHE A 70 -20.65 -2.35 -2.82
N LEU A 71 -20.77 -1.38 -1.92
CA LEU A 71 -20.67 0.04 -2.25
C LEU A 71 -19.31 0.57 -1.78
N LEU A 72 -18.66 1.34 -2.63
CA LEU A 72 -17.40 2.02 -2.33
C LEU A 72 -17.61 3.51 -2.41
N TYR A 73 -17.37 4.22 -1.32
CA TYR A 73 -17.32 5.67 -1.28
C TYR A 73 -15.89 6.16 -1.17
N VAL A 74 -15.48 7.00 -2.12
CA VAL A 74 -14.19 7.69 -2.10
C VAL A 74 -14.38 9.05 -1.43
N PRO A 75 -13.61 9.40 -0.39
CA PRO A 75 -13.85 10.63 0.35
C PRO A 75 -13.56 11.87 -0.50
N VAL A 76 -14.19 12.99 -0.17
CA VAL A 76 -14.09 14.25 -0.95
C VAL A 76 -12.67 14.82 -0.95
N ASP A 77 -11.89 14.52 0.08
CA ASP A 77 -10.49 14.94 0.24
C ASP A 77 -9.49 13.91 -0.31
N TYR A 78 -9.94 12.88 -1.04
CA TYR A 78 -9.06 11.85 -1.59
C TYR A 78 -7.99 12.40 -2.55
N THR A 79 -6.74 12.02 -2.29
CA THR A 79 -5.60 12.21 -3.19
C THR A 79 -4.83 10.89 -3.27
N ASP A 80 -4.23 10.59 -4.42
CA ASP A 80 -3.35 9.43 -4.57
C ASP A 80 -1.98 9.63 -3.88
N LYS A 81 -1.69 10.86 -3.43
CA LYS A 81 -0.42 11.26 -2.83
C LYS A 81 -0.19 10.69 -1.44
N ARG A 82 -1.26 10.37 -0.70
CA ARG A 82 -1.17 9.77 0.64
C ARG A 82 -2.09 8.55 0.78
N PRO A 83 -1.73 7.59 1.67
CA PRO A 83 -2.61 6.48 1.97
C PRO A 83 -3.80 6.91 2.84
N PHE A 84 -5.00 6.40 2.55
CA PHE A 84 -6.24 6.67 3.29
C PHE A 84 -6.67 5.46 4.15
N PRO A 85 -7.06 5.66 5.41
CA PRO A 85 -7.75 4.64 6.20
C PRO A 85 -9.01 4.12 5.49
N VAL A 86 -9.35 2.86 5.75
CA VAL A 86 -10.51 2.18 5.14
C VAL A 86 -11.47 1.73 6.23
N LEU A 87 -12.77 1.97 6.07
CA LEU A 87 -13.80 1.50 6.97
C LEU A 87 -14.77 0.57 6.25
N PHE A 88 -14.76 -0.71 6.63
CA PHE A 88 -15.73 -1.69 6.19
C PHE A 88 -16.97 -1.63 7.07
N TYR A 89 -18.14 -1.47 6.46
CA TYR A 89 -19.41 -1.34 7.16
C TYR A 89 -20.42 -2.41 6.75
N TYR A 90 -20.97 -3.10 7.75
CA TYR A 90 -22.00 -4.11 7.59
C TYR A 90 -23.38 -3.60 8.04
N HIS A 91 -24.38 -3.77 7.19
CA HIS A 91 -25.74 -3.28 7.42
C HIS A 91 -26.53 -4.16 8.42
N GLY A 92 -27.64 -3.63 8.93
CA GLY A 92 -28.57 -4.38 9.80
C GLY A 92 -29.42 -5.43 9.06
N TYR A 93 -30.27 -6.13 9.81
CA TYR A 93 -31.15 -7.18 9.27
C TYR A 93 -32.07 -6.63 8.17
N ARG A 94 -32.19 -7.38 7.06
CA ARG A 94 -32.91 -6.97 5.82
C ARG A 94 -32.40 -5.69 5.14
N GLY A 95 -31.28 -5.14 5.61
CA GLY A 95 -30.61 -4.04 4.92
C GLY A 95 -29.93 -4.51 3.62
N THR A 96 -29.27 -3.56 2.97
CA THR A 96 -28.33 -3.81 1.88
C THR A 96 -27.09 -2.95 2.09
N ALA A 97 -26.03 -3.22 1.34
CA ALA A 97 -24.81 -2.40 1.31
C ALA A 97 -25.14 -0.90 1.27
N THR A 98 -24.57 -0.14 2.20
CA THR A 98 -24.72 1.31 2.29
C THR A 98 -23.44 1.92 2.85
N THR A 99 -23.10 3.15 2.47
CA THR A 99 -22.02 3.92 3.12
C THR A 99 -22.57 5.04 4.01
N GLY A 100 -23.89 5.25 4.02
CA GLY A 100 -24.53 6.49 4.48
C GLY A 100 -24.23 6.85 5.93
N MET A 101 -24.31 5.89 6.85
CA MET A 101 -24.05 6.12 8.27
C MET A 101 -22.63 6.67 8.51
N PHE A 102 -21.62 5.99 7.97
CA PHE A 102 -20.24 6.40 8.17
C PHE A 102 -19.86 7.62 7.32
N ARG A 103 -20.44 7.79 6.13
CA ARG A 103 -20.25 9.01 5.33
C ARG A 103 -20.78 10.23 6.08
N HIS A 104 -21.91 10.09 6.77
CA HIS A 104 -22.46 11.16 7.62
C HIS A 104 -21.55 11.47 8.82
N ILE A 105 -21.09 10.44 9.54
CA ILE A 105 -20.18 10.59 10.71
C ILE A 105 -18.85 11.23 10.31
N THR A 106 -18.25 10.78 9.21
CA THR A 106 -16.95 11.31 8.74
C THR A 106 -17.10 12.62 7.98
N LYS A 107 -18.33 13.05 7.68
CA LYS A 107 -18.65 14.17 6.79
C LYS A 107 -18.11 13.98 5.36
N GLY A 108 -17.96 12.73 4.94
CA GLY A 108 -17.42 12.37 3.63
C GLY A 108 -15.91 12.54 3.49
N GLU A 109 -15.18 12.77 4.58
CA GLU A 109 -13.74 13.05 4.57
C GLU A 109 -12.92 11.95 5.27
N GLY A 110 -11.64 11.86 4.94
CA GLY A 110 -10.62 11.14 5.71
C GLY A 110 -10.66 9.60 5.66
N PHE A 111 -11.76 9.00 5.22
CA PHE A 111 -11.93 7.55 5.15
C PHE A 111 -12.51 7.11 3.82
N ILE A 112 -11.91 6.08 3.22
CA ILE A 112 -12.57 5.27 2.21
C ILE A 112 -13.58 4.38 2.92
N ILE A 113 -14.85 4.40 2.49
CA ILE A 113 -15.92 3.65 3.14
C ILE A 113 -16.41 2.56 2.21
N VAL A 114 -16.43 1.33 2.72
CA VAL A 114 -16.87 0.14 2.01
C VAL A 114 -18.12 -0.40 2.66
N GLY A 115 -19.29 -0.16 2.05
CA GLY A 115 -20.55 -0.77 2.45
C GLY A 115 -20.63 -2.21 1.96
N MET A 116 -20.54 -3.18 2.86
CA MET A 116 -20.50 -4.60 2.56
C MET A 116 -21.91 -5.20 2.56
N ASN A 117 -22.21 -6.03 1.56
CA ASN A 117 -23.25 -7.05 1.72
C ASN A 117 -22.68 -8.30 2.42
N TYR A 118 -23.55 -9.24 2.75
CA TYR A 118 -23.16 -10.55 3.24
C TYR A 118 -22.86 -11.50 2.08
N ALA A 119 -21.80 -12.28 2.25
CA ALA A 119 -21.42 -13.36 1.36
C ALA A 119 -22.29 -14.62 1.54
N THR A 120 -22.90 -14.83 2.71
CA THR A 120 -23.78 -15.97 2.99
C THR A 120 -25.20 -15.57 3.41
N ASP A 121 -26.17 -16.40 3.04
CA ASP A 121 -27.57 -16.28 3.49
C ASP A 121 -27.78 -16.76 4.93
N ASP A 122 -26.79 -17.43 5.54
CA ASP A 122 -26.86 -17.83 6.96
C ASP A 122 -27.15 -16.62 7.86
N TYR A 123 -26.67 -15.45 7.47
CA TYR A 123 -26.97 -14.18 8.11
C TYR A 123 -28.48 -13.86 8.17
N TYR A 124 -29.23 -14.15 7.10
CA TYR A 124 -30.69 -13.93 7.03
C TYR A 124 -31.50 -14.98 7.79
N LYS A 125 -30.88 -16.09 8.19
CA LYS A 125 -31.45 -17.11 9.08
C LYS A 125 -31.27 -16.75 10.56
N GLY A 126 -30.93 -15.50 10.84
CA GLY A 126 -30.91 -14.90 12.17
C GLY A 126 -29.51 -14.72 12.76
N HIS A 127 -28.43 -15.22 12.16
CA HIS A 127 -27.05 -14.93 12.56
C HIS A 127 -25.99 -15.60 11.66
N LEU A 128 -24.79 -15.01 11.61
CA LEU A 128 -23.58 -15.65 11.07
C LEU A 128 -22.87 -16.42 12.21
N PRO A 129 -22.85 -17.77 12.20
CA PRO A 129 -22.12 -18.52 13.23
C PRO A 129 -20.59 -18.43 12.99
N PRO A 130 -19.75 -18.41 14.04
CA PRO A 130 -18.30 -18.32 13.91
C PRO A 130 -17.66 -19.40 13.03
N THR A 131 -18.28 -20.58 12.95
CA THR A 131 -17.83 -21.72 12.15
C THR A 131 -18.13 -21.61 10.65
N LYS A 132 -18.94 -20.62 10.22
CA LYS A 132 -19.33 -20.43 8.82
C LYS A 132 -18.92 -19.07 8.25
N THR A 133 -17.87 -18.46 8.78
CA THR A 133 -17.36 -17.15 8.32
C THR A 133 -16.48 -17.24 7.07
N ALA A 134 -16.17 -18.44 6.55
CA ALA A 134 -15.25 -18.59 5.43
C ALA A 134 -15.67 -17.79 4.17
N PRO A 135 -16.95 -17.78 3.73
CA PRO A 135 -17.38 -16.92 2.63
C PRO A 135 -17.21 -15.43 2.91
N GLU A 136 -17.49 -14.99 4.13
CA GLU A 136 -17.34 -13.56 4.52
C GLU A 136 -15.88 -13.13 4.52
N LYS A 137 -14.97 -13.98 5.02
CA LYS A 137 -13.53 -13.73 4.95
C LYS A 137 -13.03 -13.66 3.51
N ALA A 138 -13.49 -14.59 2.66
CA ALA A 138 -13.16 -14.57 1.24
C ALA A 138 -13.62 -13.28 0.56
N PHE A 139 -14.86 -12.84 0.84
CA PHE A 139 -15.40 -11.60 0.29
C PHE A 139 -14.65 -10.36 0.81
N PHE A 140 -14.40 -10.28 2.11
CA PHE A 140 -13.59 -9.20 2.71
C PHE A 140 -12.20 -9.10 2.07
N HIS A 141 -11.48 -10.22 1.95
CA HIS A 141 -10.15 -10.24 1.32
C HIS A 141 -10.20 -9.85 -0.14
N GLU A 142 -11.20 -10.32 -0.88
CA GLU A 142 -11.38 -9.93 -2.26
C GLU A 142 -11.59 -8.42 -2.38
N VAL A 143 -12.54 -7.85 -1.64
CA VAL A 143 -12.81 -6.41 -1.67
C VAL A 143 -11.57 -5.60 -1.29
N MET A 144 -10.81 -6.02 -0.29
CA MET A 144 -9.55 -5.38 0.08
C MET A 144 -8.56 -5.36 -1.10
N VAL A 145 -8.42 -6.47 -1.83
CA VAL A 145 -7.56 -6.53 -3.04
C VAL A 145 -8.06 -5.55 -4.10
N LEU A 146 -9.37 -5.59 -4.43
CA LEU A 146 -9.96 -4.71 -5.46
C LEU A 146 -9.77 -3.23 -5.12
N VAL A 147 -10.01 -2.84 -3.85
CA VAL A 147 -9.84 -1.47 -3.38
C VAL A 147 -8.35 -1.07 -3.40
N SER A 148 -7.46 -1.91 -2.89
CA SER A 148 -6.02 -1.62 -2.82
C SER A 148 -5.32 -1.54 -4.18
N ALA A 149 -5.91 -2.15 -5.21
CA ALA A 149 -5.40 -2.08 -6.57
C ALA A 149 -5.72 -0.74 -7.26
N ARG A 150 -6.72 0.00 -6.74
CA ARG A 150 -7.25 1.21 -7.38
C ARG A 150 -7.07 2.47 -6.54
N LEU A 151 -6.99 2.34 -5.22
CA LEU A 151 -6.87 3.45 -4.29
C LEU A 151 -5.64 3.27 -3.39
N ASN A 152 -5.01 4.40 -3.05
CA ASN A 152 -3.91 4.43 -2.10
C ASN A 152 -4.46 4.26 -0.67
N ILE A 153 -4.42 3.03 -0.13
CA ILE A 153 -4.98 2.70 1.18
C ILE A 153 -3.91 2.56 2.27
N ALA A 154 -4.26 2.98 3.47
CA ALA A 154 -3.46 2.80 4.68
C ALA A 154 -3.76 1.42 5.28
N ARG A 155 -3.00 0.40 4.86
CA ARG A 155 -3.25 -1.02 5.22
C ARG A 155 -3.20 -1.31 6.73
N ASP A 156 -2.47 -0.51 7.49
CA ASP A 156 -2.40 -0.63 8.95
C ASP A 156 -3.59 0.04 9.68
N TYR A 157 -4.48 0.72 8.93
CA TYR A 157 -5.61 1.51 9.44
C TYR A 157 -6.92 1.08 8.77
N ILE A 158 -7.21 -0.22 8.83
CA ILE A 158 -8.45 -0.82 8.33
C ILE A 158 -9.42 -1.06 9.49
N PHE A 159 -10.58 -0.44 9.45
CA PHE A 159 -11.62 -0.57 10.48
C PHE A 159 -12.76 -1.44 9.99
N MET A 160 -13.44 -2.10 10.93
CA MET A 160 -14.67 -2.82 10.66
C MET A 160 -15.77 -2.32 11.60
N GLY A 161 -16.94 -2.05 11.06
CA GLY A 161 -18.09 -1.65 11.85
C GLY A 161 -19.39 -2.19 11.31
N GLY A 162 -20.44 -2.06 12.11
CA GLY A 162 -21.77 -2.46 11.69
C GLY A 162 -22.84 -2.05 12.67
N TYR A 163 -24.08 -1.99 12.18
CA TYR A 163 -25.25 -1.63 12.97
C TYR A 163 -26.20 -2.82 13.16
N SER A 164 -26.71 -3.00 14.38
CA SER A 164 -27.63 -4.08 14.73
C SER A 164 -27.04 -5.44 14.39
N GLN A 165 -27.70 -6.21 13.53
CA GLN A 165 -27.20 -7.47 13.00
C GLN A 165 -25.79 -7.33 12.37
N GLY A 166 -25.45 -6.19 11.76
CA GLY A 166 -24.10 -5.90 11.27
C GLY A 166 -23.07 -5.66 12.38
N GLY A 167 -23.51 -5.12 13.53
CA GLY A 167 -22.68 -5.00 14.73
C GLY A 167 -22.33 -6.37 15.30
N TYR A 168 -23.30 -7.30 15.36
CA TYR A 168 -23.02 -8.69 15.73
C TYR A 168 -22.05 -9.36 14.74
N SER A 169 -22.24 -9.18 13.44
CA SER A 169 -21.29 -9.69 12.43
C SER A 169 -19.88 -9.11 12.59
N THR A 170 -19.77 -7.84 12.97
CA THR A 170 -18.47 -7.22 13.29
C THR A 170 -17.77 -7.97 14.43
N THR A 171 -18.50 -8.40 15.46
CA THR A 171 -17.89 -9.22 16.53
C THR A 171 -17.43 -10.59 16.03
N VAL A 172 -18.25 -11.28 15.25
CA VAL A 172 -17.94 -12.65 14.78
C VAL A 172 -16.81 -12.67 13.75
N LEU A 173 -16.84 -11.75 12.79
CA LEU A 173 -15.85 -11.68 11.72
C LEU A 173 -14.59 -10.92 12.16
N GLY A 174 -14.76 -9.81 12.89
CA GLY A 174 -13.66 -8.98 13.36
C GLY A 174 -12.71 -9.72 14.29
N GLU A 175 -13.24 -10.51 15.24
CA GLU A 175 -12.40 -11.35 16.13
C GLU A 175 -11.51 -12.33 15.35
N GLN A 176 -11.94 -12.78 14.17
CA GLN A 176 -11.16 -13.69 13.30
C GLN A 176 -10.20 -12.97 12.35
N LEU A 177 -10.24 -11.64 12.32
CA LEU A 177 -9.44 -10.77 11.45
C LEU A 177 -8.67 -9.71 12.25
N LEU A 178 -8.46 -9.93 13.55
CA LEU A 178 -7.76 -8.97 14.43
C LEU A 178 -6.36 -8.61 13.93
N ASP A 179 -5.67 -9.53 13.25
CA ASP A 179 -4.34 -9.30 12.64
C ASP A 179 -4.38 -8.37 11.43
N ARG A 180 -5.57 -8.02 10.93
CA ARG A 180 -5.81 -7.16 9.76
C ARG A 180 -6.54 -5.87 10.07
N LEU A 181 -7.13 -5.77 11.26
CA LEU A 181 -8.03 -4.68 11.61
C LEU A 181 -7.35 -3.78 12.65
N ALA A 182 -7.51 -2.47 12.49
CA ALA A 182 -7.02 -1.45 13.39
C ALA A 182 -8.02 -1.10 14.49
N GLY A 183 -9.29 -1.50 14.33
CA GLY A 183 -10.30 -1.34 15.36
C GLY A 183 -11.71 -1.71 14.90
N PHE A 184 -12.62 -1.85 15.87
CA PHE A 184 -14.01 -2.24 15.67
C PHE A 184 -15.00 -1.14 16.06
N LEU A 185 -16.12 -1.05 15.34
CA LEU A 185 -17.25 -0.19 15.68
C LEU A 185 -18.55 -1.01 15.72
N ILE A 186 -18.96 -1.40 16.93
CA ILE A 186 -20.08 -2.31 17.18
C ILE A 186 -21.28 -1.49 17.65
N LEU A 187 -22.23 -1.28 16.74
CA LEU A 187 -23.34 -0.35 16.95
C LEU A 187 -24.68 -1.10 17.09
N GLY A 188 -25.52 -0.71 18.05
CA GLY A 188 -26.84 -1.33 18.28
C GLY A 188 -26.75 -2.85 18.51
N ALA A 189 -25.65 -3.33 19.08
CA ALA A 189 -25.34 -4.76 19.16
C ALA A 189 -24.46 -5.09 20.36
N GLY A 190 -24.51 -6.35 20.79
CA GLY A 190 -23.54 -6.93 21.72
C GLY A 190 -22.55 -7.86 21.01
N ARG A 191 -21.89 -8.71 21.79
CA ARG A 191 -21.15 -9.87 21.29
C ARG A 191 -22.12 -11.04 21.10
N ARG A 192 -22.06 -11.73 19.96
CA ARG A 192 -23.00 -12.83 19.66
C ARG A 192 -22.80 -14.02 20.60
N ASP A 193 -21.56 -14.48 20.72
CA ASP A 193 -21.23 -15.70 21.45
C ASP A 193 -20.47 -15.34 22.73
N VAL A 194 -21.15 -14.64 23.65
CA VAL A 194 -20.55 -14.12 24.90
C VAL A 194 -19.78 -15.16 25.72
N ASP A 195 -20.12 -16.44 25.60
CA ASP A 195 -19.52 -17.54 26.36
C ASP A 195 -18.41 -18.29 25.59
N THR A 196 -18.10 -17.88 24.35
CA THR A 196 -16.94 -18.43 23.62
C THR A 196 -15.63 -17.85 24.11
N ASN A 197 -14.56 -18.63 23.95
CA ASN A 197 -13.20 -18.24 24.33
C ASN A 197 -12.84 -16.86 23.77
N PRO A 198 -12.06 -16.07 24.53
CA PRO A 198 -11.51 -14.83 24.03
C PRO A 198 -10.65 -15.06 22.79
N PRO A 199 -10.50 -14.04 21.92
CA PRO A 199 -9.45 -14.04 20.91
C PRO A 199 -8.05 -14.13 21.54
N PRO A 200 -7.00 -14.45 20.76
CA PRO A 200 -5.63 -14.49 21.27
C PRO A 200 -5.23 -13.18 21.96
N ALA A 201 -4.66 -13.29 23.16
CA ALA A 201 -4.41 -12.15 24.05
C ALA A 201 -3.49 -11.10 23.41
N GLU A 202 -2.52 -11.55 22.62
CA GLU A 202 -1.56 -10.73 21.87
C GLU A 202 -2.20 -9.90 20.76
N LEU A 203 -3.35 -10.30 20.23
CA LEU A 203 -4.06 -9.57 19.19
C LEU A 203 -5.12 -8.62 19.75
N ILE A 204 -5.73 -8.97 20.88
CA ILE A 204 -6.85 -8.19 21.46
C ILE A 204 -6.38 -7.13 22.47
N ARG A 205 -5.21 -7.31 23.11
CA ARG A 205 -4.71 -6.34 24.10
C ARG A 205 -4.39 -5.00 23.43
N GLY A 206 -4.97 -3.92 23.94
CA GLY A 206 -4.85 -2.58 23.40
C GLY A 206 -5.59 -2.38 22.07
N HIS A 207 -6.33 -3.38 21.58
CA HIS A 207 -7.08 -3.27 20.34
C HIS A 207 -8.24 -2.29 20.52
N PRO A 208 -8.35 -1.25 19.67
CA PRO A 208 -9.42 -0.25 19.79
C PRO A 208 -10.80 -0.84 19.46
N ILE A 209 -11.76 -0.70 20.38
CA ILE A 209 -13.14 -1.12 20.16
C ILE A 209 -14.10 -0.03 20.61
N PHE A 210 -14.97 0.40 19.70
CA PHE A 210 -16.06 1.31 19.99
C PHE A 210 -17.38 0.56 20.07
N TYR A 211 -18.12 0.76 21.16
CA TYR A 211 -19.51 0.34 21.30
C TYR A 211 -20.43 1.56 21.35
N GLY A 212 -21.51 1.53 20.57
CA GLY A 212 -22.54 2.58 20.60
C GLY A 212 -23.94 1.96 20.54
N ALA A 213 -24.83 2.33 21.45
CA ALA A 213 -26.22 1.87 21.42
C ALA A 213 -27.14 2.92 22.02
N GLY A 214 -28.38 3.01 21.53
CA GLY A 214 -29.39 3.86 22.17
C GLY A 214 -29.75 3.34 23.55
N GLU A 215 -29.87 4.22 24.54
CA GLU A 215 -30.13 3.78 25.93
C GLU A 215 -31.49 3.11 26.12
N LEU A 216 -32.45 3.38 25.23
CA LEU A 216 -33.77 2.77 25.20
C LEU A 216 -33.84 1.55 24.26
N ASP A 217 -32.72 1.12 23.68
CA ASP A 217 -32.62 -0.02 22.78
C ASP A 217 -32.57 -1.35 23.57
N ASP A 218 -33.75 -1.94 23.84
CA ASP A 218 -33.87 -3.26 24.46
C ASP A 218 -34.09 -4.34 23.38
N PRO A 219 -33.28 -5.42 23.30
CA PRO A 219 -32.26 -5.87 24.27
C PRO A 219 -30.82 -5.47 23.94
N HIS A 220 -30.58 -4.59 22.98
CA HIS A 220 -29.23 -4.41 22.43
C HIS A 220 -28.32 -3.58 23.32
N TYR A 221 -28.82 -2.57 24.03
CA TYR A 221 -28.03 -1.76 24.93
C TYR A 221 -27.46 -2.55 26.12
N PRO A 222 -28.25 -3.35 26.87
CA PRO A 222 -27.70 -4.24 27.89
C PRO A 222 -26.65 -5.22 27.34
N ARG A 223 -26.86 -5.73 26.12
CA ARG A 223 -25.91 -6.64 25.47
C ARG A 223 -24.62 -5.93 25.06
N ALA A 224 -24.70 -4.72 24.52
CA ALA A 224 -23.55 -3.88 24.19
C ALA A 224 -22.72 -3.59 25.45
N LYS A 225 -23.39 -3.20 26.54
CA LYS A 225 -22.75 -2.91 27.82
C LYS A 225 -22.03 -4.14 28.38
N ARG A 226 -22.69 -5.30 28.41
CA ARG A 226 -22.07 -6.57 28.84
C ARG A 226 -20.87 -6.94 27.97
N ALA A 227 -21.01 -6.85 26.65
CA ALA A 227 -19.95 -7.19 25.71
C ALA A 227 -18.73 -6.28 25.84
N SER A 228 -18.94 -4.97 26.00
CA SER A 228 -17.86 -4.01 26.27
C SER A 228 -17.05 -4.38 27.52
N GLY A 229 -17.71 -4.92 28.55
CA GLY A 229 -17.06 -5.43 29.75
C GLY A 229 -16.15 -6.63 29.49
N PHE A 230 -16.56 -7.56 28.62
CA PHE A 230 -15.72 -8.69 28.24
C PHE A 230 -14.45 -8.25 27.49
N TYR A 231 -14.58 -7.37 26.49
CA TYR A 231 -13.42 -6.87 25.76
C TYR A 231 -12.45 -6.09 26.66
N LYS A 232 -12.96 -5.30 27.62
CA LYS A 232 -12.12 -4.66 28.64
C LYS A 232 -11.38 -5.68 29.50
N ALA A 233 -12.06 -6.75 29.93
CA ALA A 233 -11.44 -7.83 30.71
C ALA A 233 -10.36 -8.59 29.92
N TRP A 234 -10.45 -8.63 28.59
CA TRP A 234 -9.41 -9.18 27.72
C TRP A 234 -8.28 -8.19 27.40
N GLY A 235 -8.37 -6.96 27.90
CA GLY A 235 -7.36 -5.93 27.75
C GLY A 235 -7.49 -5.08 26.49
N ALA A 236 -8.62 -5.13 25.77
CA ALA A 236 -8.88 -4.21 24.67
C ALA A 236 -9.06 -2.76 25.16
N ASP A 237 -8.81 -1.81 24.27
CA ASP A 237 -9.04 -0.38 24.52
C ASP A 237 -10.47 -0.02 24.11
N VAL A 238 -11.39 -0.09 25.08
CA VAL A 238 -12.84 -0.05 24.81
C VAL A 238 -13.45 1.31 25.16
N THR A 239 -14.01 1.98 24.16
CA THR A 239 -14.94 3.10 24.30
C THR A 239 -16.37 2.58 24.25
N PHE A 240 -17.21 2.96 25.22
CA PHE A 240 -18.64 2.64 25.22
C PHE A 240 -19.46 3.94 25.30
N GLU A 241 -20.44 4.08 24.43
CA GLU A 241 -21.40 5.18 24.42
C GLU A 241 -22.84 4.66 24.48
N GLY A 242 -23.58 5.14 25.48
CA GLY A 242 -25.03 5.14 25.46
C GLY A 242 -25.54 6.43 24.84
N TRP A 243 -26.41 6.32 23.84
CA TRP A 243 -27.03 7.50 23.23
C TRP A 243 -28.36 7.79 23.91
N GLU A 244 -28.38 8.85 24.69
CA GLU A 244 -29.51 9.25 25.52
C GLU A 244 -30.78 9.42 24.68
N ASN A 245 -31.89 8.85 25.15
CA ASN A 245 -33.21 8.88 24.52
C ASN A 245 -33.25 8.30 23.09
N GLU A 246 -32.24 7.54 22.67
CA GLU A 246 -32.26 6.80 21.40
C GLU A 246 -32.76 5.36 21.61
N THR A 247 -33.48 4.86 20.62
CA THR A 247 -33.96 3.46 20.57
C THR A 247 -33.12 2.65 19.58
N HIS A 248 -33.56 1.43 19.21
CA HIS A 248 -32.97 0.69 18.09
C HIS A 248 -33.12 1.40 16.74
N SER A 249 -34.04 2.36 16.63
CA SER A 249 -34.18 3.25 15.49
C SER A 249 -33.62 4.61 15.90
N LEU A 250 -32.44 4.95 15.37
CA LEU A 250 -31.74 6.20 15.70
C LEU A 250 -32.46 7.41 15.11
N SER A 251 -32.64 8.45 15.91
CA SER A 251 -33.23 9.74 15.53
C SER A 251 -32.33 10.51 14.56
N ALA A 252 -32.85 11.43 13.74
CA ALA A 252 -32.00 12.22 12.83
C ALA A 252 -30.85 12.98 13.53
N GLN A 253 -30.98 13.25 14.83
CA GLN A 253 -29.98 13.95 15.64
C GLN A 253 -29.00 13.02 16.37
N TRP A 254 -29.14 11.69 16.27
CA TRP A 254 -28.28 10.74 16.98
C TRP A 254 -26.78 11.03 16.78
N SER A 255 -26.42 11.43 15.56
CA SER A 255 -25.03 11.72 15.16
C SER A 255 -24.40 12.90 15.90
N THR A 256 -25.18 13.81 16.50
CA THR A 256 -24.64 14.92 17.31
C THR A 256 -24.32 14.49 18.74
N LYS A 257 -24.79 13.31 19.15
CA LYS A 257 -24.61 12.74 20.50
C LYS A 257 -23.43 11.79 20.60
N THR A 258 -22.79 11.44 19.48
CA THR A 258 -21.72 10.43 19.46
C THR A 258 -20.34 11.04 19.26
N LYS A 259 -19.32 10.45 19.89
CA LYS A 259 -17.90 10.80 19.66
C LYS A 259 -17.22 9.87 18.65
N MET A 260 -18.01 9.21 17.80
CA MET A 260 -17.49 8.20 16.87
C MET A 260 -16.52 8.80 15.85
N ARG A 261 -16.75 10.05 15.42
CA ARG A 261 -15.82 10.74 14.51
C ARG A 261 -14.48 11.00 15.19
N GLU A 262 -14.50 11.51 16.41
CA GLU A 262 -13.32 11.76 17.23
C GLU A 262 -12.56 10.46 17.49
N TRP A 263 -13.28 9.38 17.78
CA TRP A 263 -12.69 8.05 17.97
C TRP A 263 -12.01 7.55 16.68
N LEU A 264 -12.68 7.63 15.53
CA LEU A 264 -12.10 7.25 14.25
C LEU A 264 -10.85 8.07 13.93
N ILE A 265 -10.88 9.38 14.16
CA ILE A 265 -9.71 10.26 13.98
C ILE A 265 -8.57 9.83 14.90
N ALA A 266 -8.86 9.60 16.18
CA ALA A 266 -7.87 9.25 17.20
C ALA A 266 -7.16 7.92 16.91
N TYR A 267 -7.89 6.91 16.45
CA TYR A 267 -7.33 5.57 16.20
C TYR A 267 -6.87 5.35 14.75
N GLY A 268 -7.33 6.16 13.79
CA GLY A 268 -6.93 6.10 12.39
C GLY A 268 -5.94 7.22 12.04
N PRO A 269 -6.40 8.32 11.38
CA PRO A 269 -5.55 9.41 10.91
C PRO A 269 -4.52 9.94 11.92
N ALA A 270 -4.87 10.11 13.20
CA ALA A 270 -3.93 10.63 14.20
C ALA A 270 -2.80 9.63 14.52
N LYS A 271 -3.10 8.34 14.66
CA LYS A 271 -2.07 7.29 14.80
C LYS A 271 -1.22 7.17 13.54
N GLN A 272 -1.83 7.32 12.36
CA GLN A 272 -1.11 7.32 11.07
C GLN A 272 -0.10 8.47 11.00
N VAL A 273 -0.50 9.67 11.41
CA VAL A 273 0.39 10.83 11.53
C VAL A 273 1.55 10.55 12.48
N ALA A 274 1.27 10.05 13.69
CA ALA A 274 2.30 9.79 14.69
C ALA A 274 3.33 8.75 14.21
N ALA A 275 2.88 7.59 13.73
CA ALA A 275 3.75 6.53 13.24
C ALA A 275 4.51 6.94 11.97
N GLY A 276 3.87 7.70 11.07
CA GLY A 276 4.53 8.25 9.89
C GLY A 276 5.62 9.24 10.26
N PHE A 277 5.38 10.09 11.25
CA PHE A 277 6.33 11.12 11.68
C PHE A 277 7.60 10.50 12.27
N GLU A 278 7.45 9.48 13.12
CA GLU A 278 8.57 8.69 13.65
C GLU A 278 9.40 8.08 12.51
N LYS A 279 8.75 7.42 11.53
CA LYS A 279 9.42 6.86 10.35
C LYS A 279 10.16 7.94 9.55
N ALA A 280 9.56 9.11 9.35
CA ALA A 280 10.16 10.22 8.62
C ALA A 280 11.42 10.74 9.33
N GLN A 281 11.37 10.88 10.66
CA GLN A 281 12.53 11.30 11.47
C GLN A 281 13.65 10.26 11.41
N ILE A 282 13.32 8.96 11.52
CA ILE A 282 14.31 7.89 11.38
C ILE A 282 14.97 7.95 10.00
N ALA A 283 14.18 8.05 8.92
CA ALA A 283 14.69 8.14 7.55
C ALA A 283 15.59 9.37 7.37
N GLU A 284 15.21 10.53 7.91
CA GLU A 284 16.02 11.74 7.86
C GLU A 284 17.34 11.57 8.61
N ASN A 285 17.31 11.04 9.83
CA ASN A 285 18.48 10.87 10.69
C ASN A 285 19.53 9.92 10.08
N VAL A 286 19.09 8.89 9.34
CA VAL A 286 20.00 7.96 8.64
C VAL A 286 20.36 8.40 7.22
N GLY A 287 19.99 9.63 6.82
CA GLY A 287 20.38 10.22 5.54
C GLY A 287 19.54 9.79 4.32
N ARG A 288 18.44 9.05 4.52
CA ARG A 288 17.46 8.70 3.48
C ARG A 288 16.48 9.87 3.25
N LEU A 289 17.00 10.98 2.75
CA LEU A 289 16.26 12.25 2.70
C LEU A 289 15.09 12.24 1.71
N GLY A 290 15.16 11.44 0.64
CA GLY A 290 14.04 11.29 -0.30
C GLY A 290 12.83 10.61 0.33
N GLU A 291 13.07 9.53 1.06
CA GLU A 291 12.04 8.82 1.84
C GLU A 291 11.45 9.73 2.94
N ALA A 292 12.31 10.44 3.69
CA ALA A 292 11.86 11.40 4.69
C ALA A 292 10.98 12.51 4.09
N PHE A 293 11.39 13.08 2.95
CA PHE A 293 10.61 14.09 2.23
C PHE A 293 9.23 13.56 1.82
N THR A 294 9.18 12.36 1.23
CA THR A 294 7.91 11.73 0.81
C THR A 294 6.99 11.50 2.01
N LEU A 295 7.52 10.95 3.11
CA LEU A 295 6.73 10.73 4.34
C LEU A 295 6.22 12.05 4.94
N TYR A 296 7.06 13.07 5.09
CA TYR A 296 6.61 14.36 5.61
C TYR A 296 5.55 15.02 4.72
N THR A 297 5.67 14.88 3.39
CA THR A 297 4.68 15.39 2.44
C THR A 297 3.34 14.69 2.62
N GLN A 298 3.34 13.35 2.76
CA GLN A 298 2.14 12.56 3.03
C GLN A 298 1.48 12.97 4.35
N ILE A 299 2.27 13.07 5.43
CA ILE A 299 1.78 13.43 6.76
C ILE A 299 1.12 14.80 6.76
N ALA A 300 1.70 15.78 6.06
CA ALA A 300 1.16 17.13 5.96
C ALA A 300 -0.28 17.20 5.42
N GLU A 301 -0.71 16.18 4.66
CA GLU A 301 -2.03 16.10 4.04
C GLU A 301 -3.07 15.30 4.86
N ILE A 302 -2.68 14.58 5.92
CA ILE A 302 -3.61 13.69 6.66
C ILE A 302 -4.56 14.49 7.56
N LEU A 303 -4.03 15.36 8.43
CA LEU A 303 -4.78 16.22 9.34
C LEU A 303 -4.16 17.63 9.34
N PRO A 304 -4.34 18.42 8.26
CA PRO A 304 -3.55 19.61 7.97
C PRO A 304 -3.58 20.68 9.09
N ASP A 305 -4.66 20.71 9.88
CA ASP A 305 -4.85 21.67 10.98
C ASP A 305 -4.17 21.25 12.30
N THR A 306 -3.51 20.11 12.34
CA THR A 306 -2.75 19.67 13.53
C THR A 306 -1.32 20.21 13.54
N GLU A 307 -0.74 20.35 14.73
CA GLU A 307 0.65 20.81 14.88
C GLU A 307 1.66 19.86 14.23
N SER A 308 1.47 18.55 14.37
CA SER A 308 2.32 17.53 13.75
C SER A 308 2.34 17.64 12.23
N CYS A 309 1.18 17.82 11.59
CA CYS A 309 1.09 17.98 10.14
C CYS A 309 1.71 19.32 9.67
N ARG A 310 1.52 20.41 10.41
CA ARG A 310 2.23 21.69 10.14
C ARG A 310 3.75 21.53 10.23
N THR A 311 4.23 20.78 11.22
CA THR A 311 5.67 20.52 11.41
C THR A 311 6.22 19.63 10.29
N ALA A 312 5.47 18.61 9.87
CA ALA A 312 5.80 17.78 8.72
C ALA A 312 5.90 18.63 7.44
N LYS A 313 4.93 19.51 7.18
CA LYS A 313 4.95 20.44 6.05
C LYS A 313 6.22 21.30 6.03
N LYS A 314 6.58 21.91 7.16
CA LYS A 314 7.82 22.70 7.30
C LYS A 314 9.07 21.85 7.02
N SER A 315 9.09 20.61 7.50
CA SER A 315 10.21 19.68 7.28
C SER A 315 10.35 19.29 5.82
N ALA A 316 9.23 18.98 5.13
CA ALA A 316 9.21 18.71 3.70
C ALA A 316 9.73 19.92 2.89
N MET A 317 9.29 21.15 3.21
CA MET A 317 9.76 22.38 2.56
C MET A 317 11.27 22.60 2.75
N ARG A 318 11.79 22.36 3.96
CA ARG A 318 13.23 22.46 4.23
C ARG A 318 14.04 21.44 3.42
N LEU A 319 13.59 20.19 3.38
CA LEU A 319 14.26 19.14 2.61
C LEU A 319 14.23 19.44 1.10
N ALA A 320 13.10 19.96 0.60
CA ALA A 320 12.97 20.40 -0.78
C ALA A 320 13.95 21.53 -1.11
N ALA A 321 13.97 22.62 -0.33
CA ALA A 321 14.89 23.73 -0.55
C ALA A 321 16.37 23.29 -0.55
N LYS A 322 16.73 22.38 0.36
CA LYS A 322 18.06 21.79 0.41
C LYS A 322 18.38 20.98 -0.86
N ALA A 323 17.44 20.15 -1.30
CA ALA A 323 17.58 19.32 -2.50
C ALA A 323 17.77 20.18 -3.76
N GLU A 324 16.94 21.22 -3.93
CA GLU A 324 17.02 22.17 -5.05
C GLU A 324 18.36 22.91 -5.08
N THR A 325 18.83 23.40 -3.92
CA THR A 325 20.12 24.08 -3.82
C THR A 325 21.28 23.16 -4.21
N GLU A 326 21.21 21.88 -3.82
CA GLU A 326 22.24 20.89 -4.16
C GLU A 326 22.20 20.50 -5.64
N LEU A 327 21.01 20.36 -6.24
CA LEU A 327 20.84 20.12 -7.68
C LEU A 327 21.38 21.28 -8.52
N GLU A 328 21.10 22.53 -8.14
CA GLU A 328 21.59 23.70 -8.87
C GLU A 328 23.12 23.77 -8.85
N ARG A 329 23.73 23.51 -7.68
CA ARG A 329 25.20 23.43 -7.57
C ARG A 329 25.80 22.31 -8.43
N LEU A 330 25.10 21.18 -8.55
CA LEU A 330 25.55 20.08 -9.40
C LEU A 330 25.45 20.45 -10.88
N LYS A 331 24.40 21.17 -11.28
CA LYS A 331 24.21 21.68 -12.64
C LYS A 331 25.28 22.71 -13.01
N ASP A 332 25.56 23.67 -12.13
CA ASP A 332 26.63 24.66 -12.31
C ASP A 332 28.02 24.05 -12.46
N ALA A 333 28.21 22.81 -12.01
CA ALA A 333 29.48 22.10 -12.11
C ALA A 333 29.69 21.41 -13.47
N PHE A 334 28.69 21.37 -14.36
CA PHE A 334 28.73 20.62 -15.63
C PHE A 334 29.91 21.04 -16.53
N ASP A 335 30.23 22.33 -16.53
CA ASP A 335 31.32 22.89 -17.32
C ASP A 335 32.61 23.11 -16.53
N LYS A 336 32.53 23.07 -15.20
CA LYS A 336 33.63 23.41 -14.29
C LYS A 336 34.37 22.18 -13.77
N LYS A 337 33.76 21.00 -13.84
CA LYS A 337 34.32 19.76 -13.26
C LYS A 337 34.39 18.61 -14.27
N PRO A 338 35.26 17.62 -14.04
CA PRO A 338 35.30 16.41 -14.86
C PRO A 338 33.95 15.68 -14.86
N TYR A 339 33.55 15.16 -16.02
CA TYR A 339 32.29 14.42 -16.21
C TYR A 339 32.09 13.33 -15.14
N ALA A 340 33.12 12.50 -14.90
CA ALA A 340 33.06 11.40 -13.94
C ALA A 340 32.75 11.86 -12.50
N GLU A 341 33.27 13.02 -12.09
CA GLU A 341 32.99 13.58 -10.76
C GLU A 341 31.54 14.04 -10.62
N VAL A 342 31.03 14.76 -11.63
CA VAL A 342 29.65 15.26 -11.63
C VAL A 342 28.66 14.09 -11.69
N THR A 343 28.92 13.09 -12.54
CA THR A 343 28.11 11.86 -12.61
C THR A 343 28.08 11.14 -11.27
N LYS A 344 29.23 10.93 -10.62
CA LYS A 344 29.31 10.31 -9.29
C LYS A 344 28.50 11.10 -8.25
N ALA A 345 28.59 12.43 -8.28
CA ALA A 345 27.88 13.29 -7.36
C ALA A 345 26.35 13.25 -7.58
N LEU A 346 25.89 13.27 -8.84
CA LEU A 346 24.47 13.11 -9.18
C LEU A 346 23.93 11.73 -8.79
N MET A 347 24.70 10.66 -8.98
CA MET A 347 24.32 9.31 -8.52
C MET A 347 24.23 9.23 -6.99
N ALA A 348 25.18 9.83 -6.27
CA ALA A 348 25.11 9.93 -4.82
C ALA A 348 23.89 10.73 -4.35
N PHE A 349 23.58 11.84 -5.01
CA PHE A 349 22.38 12.63 -4.77
C PHE A 349 21.11 11.80 -5.02
N GLN A 350 21.05 11.06 -6.13
CA GLN A 350 19.92 10.19 -6.46
C GLN A 350 19.69 9.12 -5.38
N GLY A 351 20.76 8.51 -4.85
CA GLY A 351 20.66 7.56 -3.75
C GLY A 351 20.12 8.20 -2.46
N LYS A 352 20.65 9.36 -2.09
CA LYS A 352 20.22 10.14 -0.91
C LYS A 352 18.76 10.59 -0.99
N TYR A 353 18.31 10.96 -2.18
CA TYR A 353 16.95 11.44 -2.45
C TYR A 353 16.09 10.38 -3.17
N GLY A 354 16.41 9.10 -3.04
CA GLY A 354 15.65 8.00 -3.64
C GLY A 354 14.16 8.03 -3.26
N ASN A 355 13.30 7.54 -4.15
CA ASN A 355 11.83 7.53 -3.99
C ASN A 355 11.20 8.91 -3.80
N SER A 356 11.84 9.97 -4.29
CA SER A 356 11.30 11.33 -4.32
C SER A 356 11.40 11.92 -5.72
N VAL A 357 10.70 13.04 -5.93
CA VAL A 357 10.76 13.81 -7.18
C VAL A 357 12.18 14.28 -7.52
N PHE A 358 13.03 14.49 -6.52
CA PHE A 358 14.40 14.98 -6.72
C PHE A 358 15.32 13.91 -7.34
N ALA A 359 15.10 12.62 -7.05
CA ALA A 359 15.82 11.53 -7.72
C ALA A 359 15.50 11.48 -9.23
N GLY A 360 14.23 11.76 -9.59
CA GLY A 360 13.82 11.91 -11.00
C GLY A 360 14.55 13.06 -11.68
N ARG A 361 14.60 14.24 -11.04
CA ARG A 361 15.35 15.41 -11.55
C ARG A 361 16.85 15.15 -11.69
N ALA A 362 17.46 14.44 -10.74
CA ALA A 362 18.87 14.03 -10.85
C ALA A 362 19.12 13.07 -12.02
N THR A 363 18.18 12.16 -12.28
CA THR A 363 18.22 11.26 -13.46
C THR A 363 18.14 12.07 -14.76
N GLN A 364 17.27 13.07 -14.82
CA GLN A 364 17.18 13.99 -15.96
C GLN A 364 18.49 14.74 -16.17
N LEU A 365 19.06 15.33 -15.11
CA LEU A 365 20.35 16.03 -15.17
C LEU A 365 21.51 15.12 -15.63
N LEU A 366 21.51 13.84 -15.21
CA LEU A 366 22.48 12.85 -15.70
C LEU A 366 22.36 12.63 -17.22
N SER A 367 21.14 12.56 -17.74
CA SER A 367 20.87 12.43 -19.17
C SER A 367 21.30 13.67 -19.94
N GLU A 368 20.96 14.87 -19.45
CA GLU A 368 21.36 16.15 -20.03
C GLU A 368 22.90 16.29 -20.09
N LEU A 369 23.59 15.97 -18.98
CA LEU A 369 25.05 16.00 -18.93
C LEU A 369 25.68 15.01 -19.91
N LEU A 370 25.14 13.78 -19.98
CA LEU A 370 25.61 12.75 -20.91
C LEU A 370 25.52 13.25 -22.36
N ASN A 371 24.36 13.74 -22.77
CA ASN A 371 24.12 14.23 -24.12
C ASN A 371 24.98 15.45 -24.44
N ALA A 372 25.11 16.42 -23.53
CA ALA A 372 25.94 17.60 -23.74
C ALA A 372 27.43 17.26 -23.97
N LYS A 373 27.98 16.28 -23.24
CA LYS A 373 29.37 15.82 -23.47
C LYS A 373 29.52 15.02 -24.75
N ALA A 374 28.51 14.23 -25.10
CA ALA A 374 28.46 13.49 -26.35
C ALA A 374 28.44 14.46 -27.55
N ASP A 375 27.54 15.45 -27.53
CA ASP A 375 27.40 16.47 -28.57
C ASP A 375 28.68 17.30 -28.74
N ALA A 376 29.34 17.67 -27.64
CA ALA A 376 30.62 18.39 -27.71
C ALA A 376 31.73 17.55 -28.38
N LEU A 377 31.75 16.24 -28.15
CA LEU A 377 32.72 15.34 -28.79
C LEU A 377 32.40 15.13 -30.28
N GLU A 378 31.12 14.98 -30.61
CA GLU A 378 30.65 14.91 -31.99
C GLU A 378 30.97 16.20 -32.76
N ALA A 379 30.74 17.37 -32.18
CA ALA A 379 31.05 18.66 -32.81
C ALA A 379 32.56 18.78 -33.16
N ARG A 380 33.44 18.27 -32.28
CA ARG A 380 34.88 18.20 -32.55
C ARG A 380 35.21 17.22 -33.68
N ALA A 381 34.49 16.10 -33.76
CA ALA A 381 34.65 15.13 -34.84
C ALA A 381 34.22 15.74 -36.20
N LEU A 382 33.07 16.39 -36.24
CA LEU A 382 32.56 17.12 -37.42
C LEU A 382 33.51 18.23 -37.86
N ALA A 383 34.09 18.99 -36.93
CA ALA A 383 35.08 20.02 -37.26
C ALA A 383 36.34 19.43 -37.90
N ALA A 384 36.85 18.31 -37.37
CA ALA A 384 37.98 17.60 -37.96
C ALA A 384 37.66 17.03 -39.35
N GLU A 385 36.45 16.49 -39.53
CA GLU A 385 35.95 16.01 -40.83
C GLU A 385 35.87 17.14 -41.86
N THR A 386 35.34 18.31 -41.45
CA THR A 386 35.26 19.52 -42.29
C THR A 386 36.64 19.99 -42.76
N GLN A 387 37.66 19.85 -41.91
CA GLN A 387 39.06 20.13 -42.23
C GLN A 387 39.72 19.01 -43.06
N LYS A 388 38.95 18.00 -43.51
CA LYS A 388 39.41 16.78 -44.20
C LYS A 388 40.43 15.96 -43.40
N ASN A 389 40.48 16.13 -42.07
CA ASN A 389 41.31 15.31 -41.18
C ASN A 389 40.50 14.08 -40.72
N TYR A 390 40.27 13.16 -41.65
CA TYR A 390 39.37 12.02 -41.42
C TYR A 390 39.88 11.03 -40.37
N ALA A 391 41.20 10.85 -40.25
CA ALA A 391 41.79 10.01 -39.21
C ALA A 391 41.42 10.53 -37.82
N ARG A 392 41.52 11.84 -37.61
CA ARG A 392 41.12 12.47 -36.35
C ARG A 392 39.61 12.42 -36.12
N ALA A 393 38.81 12.66 -37.16
CA ALA A 393 37.36 12.58 -37.08
C ALA A 393 36.90 11.18 -36.64
N LEU A 394 37.37 10.13 -37.30
CA LEU A 394 37.07 8.74 -36.95
C LEU A 394 37.47 8.40 -35.51
N GLN A 395 38.66 8.81 -35.08
CA GLN A 395 39.09 8.62 -33.69
C GLN A 395 38.12 9.27 -32.69
N LEU A 396 37.68 10.50 -32.95
CA LEU A 396 36.75 11.21 -32.05
C LEU A 396 35.36 10.56 -32.03
N TYR A 397 34.87 10.10 -33.18
CA TYR A 397 33.60 9.37 -33.24
C TYR A 397 33.67 8.00 -32.56
N GLU A 398 34.79 7.28 -32.68
CA GLU A 398 34.96 6.00 -31.98
C GLU A 398 35.02 6.20 -30.46
N LEU A 399 35.66 7.28 -29.98
CA LEU A 399 35.57 7.69 -28.58
C LEU A 399 34.13 8.03 -28.20
N TYR A 400 33.38 8.72 -29.06
CA TYR A 400 31.97 9.00 -28.83
C TYR A 400 31.19 7.71 -28.59
N LEU A 401 31.32 6.73 -29.50
CA LEU A 401 30.59 5.47 -29.41
C LEU A 401 31.04 4.62 -28.22
N THR A 402 32.30 4.74 -27.82
CA THR A 402 32.82 3.99 -26.66
C THR A 402 32.29 4.55 -25.35
N TYR A 403 32.33 5.87 -25.17
CA TYR A 403 32.04 6.51 -23.89
C TYR A 403 30.58 6.92 -23.70
N PHE A 404 29.81 7.06 -24.78
CA PHE A 404 28.43 7.55 -24.74
C PHE A 404 27.41 6.58 -25.36
N PRO A 405 27.37 5.29 -24.96
CA PRO A 405 26.45 4.30 -25.53
C PRO A 405 24.97 4.58 -25.23
N LYS A 406 24.69 5.46 -24.27
CA LYS A 406 23.34 5.89 -23.87
C LYS A 406 22.96 7.27 -24.38
N ALA A 407 23.83 7.94 -25.15
CA ALA A 407 23.50 9.25 -25.70
C ALA A 407 22.42 9.13 -26.77
N GLU A 408 21.56 10.14 -26.86
CA GLU A 408 20.40 10.14 -27.76
C GLU A 408 20.80 9.94 -29.23
N ARG A 409 21.91 10.53 -29.66
CA ARG A 409 22.40 10.45 -31.04
C ARG A 409 23.28 9.24 -31.33
N TYR A 410 23.40 8.27 -30.41
CA TYR A 410 24.30 7.13 -30.53
C TYR A 410 24.14 6.37 -31.86
N THR A 411 22.92 5.97 -32.20
CA THR A 411 22.65 5.20 -33.43
C THR A 411 22.96 6.01 -34.69
N THR A 412 22.68 7.31 -34.67
CA THR A 412 22.97 8.23 -35.78
C THR A 412 24.47 8.36 -36.01
N VAL A 413 25.24 8.60 -34.95
CA VAL A 413 26.70 8.67 -35.02
C VAL A 413 27.29 7.33 -35.45
N GLN A 414 26.75 6.21 -34.95
CA GLN A 414 27.21 4.88 -35.33
C GLN A 414 27.06 4.62 -36.84
N LYS A 415 25.94 5.06 -37.43
CA LYS A 415 25.72 4.98 -38.87
C LYS A 415 26.70 5.88 -39.63
N HIS A 416 26.86 7.13 -39.20
CA HIS A 416 27.79 8.09 -39.81
C HIS A 416 29.23 7.57 -39.84
N VAL A 417 29.70 6.94 -38.76
CA VAL A 417 31.03 6.33 -38.70
C VAL A 417 31.21 5.23 -39.75
N LYS A 418 30.21 4.37 -39.95
CA LYS A 418 30.27 3.31 -40.97
C LYS A 418 30.39 3.91 -42.38
N ASP A 419 29.61 4.94 -42.66
CA ASP A 419 29.62 5.62 -43.96
C ASP A 419 30.97 6.34 -44.19
N LEU A 420 31.50 7.01 -43.16
CA LEU A 420 32.78 7.70 -43.22
C LEU A 420 33.95 6.74 -43.45
N LYS A 421 33.98 5.59 -42.77
CA LYS A 421 34.99 4.54 -42.96
C LYS A 421 35.04 4.05 -44.41
N HIS A 422 33.86 3.79 -44.99
CA HIS A 422 33.73 3.40 -46.39
C HIS A 422 34.32 4.46 -47.34
N LYS A 423 34.00 5.74 -47.10
CA LYS A 423 34.46 6.86 -47.94
C LYS A 423 35.98 7.03 -47.96
N VAL A 424 36.66 6.75 -46.85
CA VAL A 424 38.11 6.98 -46.72
C VAL A 424 38.94 5.72 -46.96
N GLY A 425 38.31 4.60 -47.31
CA GLY A 425 38.99 3.32 -47.51
C GLY A 425 39.59 2.73 -46.21
N ALA A 426 39.17 3.22 -45.04
CA ALA A 426 39.56 2.65 -43.76
C ALA A 426 38.65 1.45 -43.47
N LYS A 427 39.23 0.25 -43.40
CA LYS A 427 38.50 -0.96 -43.01
C LYS A 427 38.20 -0.96 -41.51
#